data_AF-A0A955PB40-F1
#
_entry.id   AF-A0A955PB40-F1
#
_cell.length_a   1.000
_cell.length_b   1.000
_cell.length_c   1.000
_cell.angle_alpha   90.00
_cell.angle_beta   90.00
_cell.angle_gamma   90.00
#
_symmetry.space_group_name_H-M   'P 1'
#
loop_
_entity.id
_entity.type
_entity.pdbx_description
1 polymer ?
#
loop_
_entity_poly.entity_id
_entity_poly.type
_entity_poly.pdbx_seq_one_letter_code
_entity_poly.pdbx_strand_id
1 'polypeptide(L)'
;FAERQSEKGTMKPINAAFARLEGHIAPNYLSWGARDTENAAEFIREFDEYDKNFDNPDPEKRLPNFIVLALPEDHTHGTSPDKPTTRACVASNDYALGQILDRVSHSHYWPEMAVFTIEDDAQDGPDHVDARRTVGLLASPYARRGYVDSTHYTTCSVLRTIELLLGLQPMSQYDAAATPMYAAFTDQAHPVEYAHLKPNIDLDEKNPKTAWGAEESLRMDFSEYDRAPMFALNEIIWKSVKGVDSECPLPVHRFRFSGPIPVH
;
A
#
# COMPACT_ATOMS: atom_id res chain seq x y z
N PHE A 1 -5.52 -12.28 1.48
CA PHE A 1 -6.13 -12.88 2.69
C PHE A 1 -7.64 -13.00 2.60
N ALA A 2 -8.29 -11.96 2.08
CA ALA A 2 -9.71 -11.96 1.76
C ALA A 2 -9.89 -11.44 0.32
N GLU A 3 -10.97 -11.85 -0.33
CA GLU A 3 -11.35 -11.39 -1.66
C GLU A 3 -12.85 -11.16 -1.75
N ARG A 4 -13.24 -10.34 -2.72
CA ARG A 4 -14.64 -10.09 -3.02
C ARG A 4 -15.14 -11.14 -3.98
N GLN A 5 -16.07 -11.98 -3.52
CA GLN A 5 -16.56 -13.14 -4.29
C GLN A 5 -17.41 -12.77 -5.52
N SER A 6 -17.86 -11.52 -5.63
CA SER A 6 -18.57 -10.96 -6.80
C SER A 6 -18.74 -9.43 -6.65
N GLU A 7 -19.08 -8.72 -7.72
CA GLU A 7 -19.34 -7.26 -7.71
C GLU A 7 -20.38 -6.80 -6.68
N LYS A 8 -21.31 -7.68 -6.28
CA LYS A 8 -22.34 -7.41 -5.25
C LYS A 8 -22.13 -8.21 -3.97
N GLY A 9 -21.05 -9.00 -3.91
CA GLY A 9 -20.70 -9.83 -2.77
C GLY A 9 -19.98 -9.05 -1.69
N THR A 10 -19.85 -9.70 -0.54
CA THR A 10 -18.99 -9.24 0.55
C THR A 10 -17.60 -9.85 0.44
N MET A 11 -16.63 -9.21 1.09
CA MET A 11 -15.31 -9.79 1.30
C MET A 11 -15.42 -11.06 2.16
N LYS A 12 -14.68 -12.09 1.77
CA LYS A 12 -14.58 -13.37 2.48
C LYS A 12 -13.15 -13.90 2.46
N PRO A 13 -12.75 -14.78 3.40
CA PRO A 13 -11.45 -15.44 3.33
C PRO A 13 -11.27 -16.15 1.98
N ILE A 14 -10.09 -16.02 1.38
CA ILE A 14 -9.80 -16.58 0.04
C ILE A 14 -9.86 -18.11 0.00
N ASN A 15 -9.59 -18.79 1.13
CA ASN A 15 -9.71 -20.24 1.25
C ASN A 15 -9.74 -20.66 2.73
N ALA A 16 -9.88 -21.98 2.96
CA ALA A 16 -9.98 -22.57 4.30
C ALA A 16 -8.76 -22.31 5.20
N ALA A 17 -7.57 -22.06 4.65
CA ALA A 17 -6.39 -21.72 5.47
C ALA A 17 -6.57 -20.38 6.20
N PHE A 18 -7.43 -19.50 5.67
CA PHE A 18 -7.75 -18.19 6.25
C PHE A 18 -9.10 -18.15 6.96
N ALA A 19 -9.73 -19.30 7.23
CA ALA A 19 -11.02 -19.36 7.92
C ALA A 19 -11.02 -18.64 9.28
N ARG A 20 -9.86 -18.53 9.94
CA ARG A 20 -9.71 -17.79 11.22
C ARG A 20 -9.92 -16.28 11.09
N LEU A 21 -9.94 -15.73 9.87
CA LEU A 21 -10.24 -14.32 9.62
C LEU A 21 -11.74 -14.07 9.46
N GLU A 22 -12.58 -15.11 9.49
CA GLU A 22 -14.03 -14.93 9.47
C GLU A 22 -14.49 -14.11 10.69
N GLY A 23 -15.26 -13.04 10.44
CA GLY A 23 -15.62 -12.04 11.46
C GLY A 23 -14.59 -10.93 11.68
N HIS A 24 -13.39 -11.03 11.06
CA HIS A 24 -12.32 -10.04 11.14
C HIS A 24 -11.98 -9.45 9.76
N ILE A 25 -12.95 -9.46 8.84
CA ILE A 25 -12.83 -8.91 7.49
C ILE A 25 -13.93 -7.88 7.31
N ALA A 26 -13.55 -6.68 6.88
CA ALA A 26 -14.48 -5.61 6.50
C ALA A 26 -15.36 -6.10 5.34
N PRO A 27 -16.65 -6.43 5.58
CA PRO A 27 -17.45 -7.18 4.61
C PRO A 27 -17.76 -6.37 3.34
N ASN A 28 -17.80 -5.04 3.45
CA ASN A 28 -18.18 -4.17 2.35
C ASN A 28 -16.99 -3.58 1.59
N TYR A 29 -15.76 -3.85 2.04
CA TYR A 29 -14.56 -3.35 1.37
C TYR A 29 -14.51 -3.84 -0.08
N LEU A 30 -14.13 -2.97 -1.01
CA LEU A 30 -14.30 -3.25 -2.44
C LEU A 30 -13.11 -4.00 -3.03
N SER A 31 -11.89 -3.67 -2.59
CA SER A 31 -10.62 -4.25 -3.02
C SER A 31 -10.38 -4.11 -4.55
N TRP A 32 -9.81 -5.13 -5.19
CA TRP A 32 -9.43 -5.16 -6.61
C TRP A 32 -10.60 -4.79 -7.53
N GLY A 33 -10.32 -3.94 -8.51
CA GLY A 33 -11.27 -3.53 -9.55
C GLY A 33 -12.16 -2.33 -9.20
N ALA A 34 -12.15 -1.87 -7.94
CA ALA A 34 -12.73 -0.58 -7.55
C ALA A 34 -11.68 0.54 -7.64
N ARG A 35 -12.12 1.80 -7.64
CA ARG A 35 -11.19 2.93 -7.46
C ARG A 35 -10.71 2.96 -6.02
N ASP A 36 -9.45 3.33 -5.78
CA ASP A 36 -8.93 3.38 -4.41
C ASP A 36 -9.59 4.45 -3.55
N THR A 37 -10.13 5.51 -4.17
CA THR A 37 -10.97 6.49 -3.48
C THR A 37 -12.28 5.90 -2.97
N GLU A 38 -12.83 4.88 -3.62
CA GLU A 38 -14.01 4.14 -3.15
C GLU A 38 -13.63 3.21 -1.98
N ASN A 39 -12.47 2.55 -2.07
CA ASN A 39 -11.90 1.76 -0.97
C ASN A 39 -11.66 2.63 0.28
N ALA A 40 -11.07 3.82 0.10
CA ALA A 40 -10.87 4.78 1.18
C ALA A 40 -12.20 5.26 1.78
N ALA A 41 -13.20 5.54 0.95
CA ALA A 41 -14.52 5.94 1.43
C ALA A 41 -15.16 4.87 2.32
N GLU A 42 -15.08 3.59 1.93
CA GLU A 42 -15.61 2.49 2.75
C GLU A 42 -14.81 2.30 4.05
N PHE A 43 -13.47 2.34 3.99
CA PHE A 43 -12.64 2.31 5.19
C PHE A 43 -13.02 3.44 6.16
N ILE A 44 -13.13 4.68 5.66
CA ILE A 44 -13.48 5.86 6.46
C ILE A 44 -14.87 5.70 7.09
N ARG A 45 -15.84 5.17 6.34
CA ARG A 45 -17.20 4.90 6.84
C ARG A 45 -17.18 3.95 8.03
N GLU A 46 -16.45 2.85 7.94
CA GLU A 46 -16.32 1.87 9.04
C GLU A 46 -15.48 2.45 10.20
N PHE A 47 -14.39 3.15 9.88
CA PHE A 47 -13.55 3.83 10.87
C PHE A 47 -14.34 4.87 11.68
N ASP A 48 -15.25 5.60 11.05
CA ASP A 48 -16.16 6.53 11.73
C ASP A 48 -17.05 5.85 12.78
N GLU A 49 -17.42 4.58 12.57
CA GLU A 49 -18.18 3.81 13.55
C GLU A 49 -17.31 3.47 14.76
N TYR A 50 -16.04 3.09 14.55
CA TYR A 50 -15.09 2.85 15.63
C TYR A 50 -14.76 4.12 16.42
N ASP A 51 -14.50 5.23 15.74
CA ASP A 51 -14.15 6.51 16.37
C ASP A 51 -15.33 7.06 17.20
N LYS A 52 -16.58 6.87 16.76
CA LYS A 52 -17.79 7.17 17.56
C LYS A 52 -17.91 6.31 18.81
N ASN A 53 -17.33 5.11 18.78
CA ASN A 53 -17.35 4.16 19.89
C ASN A 53 -16.01 4.12 20.64
N PHE A 54 -15.17 5.15 20.54
CA PHE A 54 -13.81 5.14 21.09
C PHE A 54 -13.72 4.69 22.56
N ASP A 55 -14.67 5.14 23.39
CA ASP A 55 -14.75 4.85 24.82
C ASP A 55 -15.72 3.70 25.18
N ASN A 56 -16.18 2.94 24.19
CA ASN A 56 -17.13 1.86 24.40
C ASN A 56 -16.53 0.77 25.31
N PRO A 57 -17.24 0.32 26.36
CA PRO A 57 -16.73 -0.72 27.26
C PRO A 57 -16.58 -2.09 26.58
N ASP A 58 -17.25 -2.30 25.44
CA ASP A 58 -17.10 -3.49 24.62
C ASP A 58 -15.94 -3.30 23.62
N PRO A 59 -14.81 -4.02 23.76
CA PRO A 59 -13.67 -3.87 22.87
C PRO A 59 -13.98 -4.22 21.41
N GLU A 60 -14.96 -5.08 21.14
CA GLU A 60 -15.35 -5.46 19.77
C GLU A 60 -16.04 -4.31 19.01
N LYS A 61 -16.45 -3.25 19.73
CA LYS A 61 -17.02 -2.03 19.14
C LYS A 61 -15.99 -0.92 18.93
N ARG A 62 -14.76 -1.11 19.41
CA ARG A 62 -13.65 -0.17 19.26
C ARG A 62 -12.78 -0.57 18.08
N LEU A 63 -11.95 0.36 17.62
CA LEU A 63 -10.99 0.09 16.56
C LEU A 63 -10.10 -1.12 16.93
N PRO A 64 -9.93 -2.09 16.02
CA PRO A 64 -8.98 -3.17 16.23
C PRO A 64 -7.55 -2.66 16.42
N ASN A 65 -6.77 -3.32 17.27
CA ASN A 65 -5.36 -2.95 17.52
C ASN A 65 -4.46 -3.14 16.28
N PHE A 66 -4.92 -3.89 15.27
CA PHE A 66 -4.19 -4.14 14.04
C PHE A 66 -5.15 -4.25 12.86
N ILE A 67 -4.86 -3.50 11.80
CA ILE A 67 -5.63 -3.49 10.55
C ILE A 67 -4.63 -3.66 9.40
N VAL A 68 -4.99 -4.51 8.44
CA VAL A 68 -4.33 -4.60 7.14
C VAL A 68 -5.30 -4.05 6.10
N LEU A 69 -4.84 -3.08 5.33
CA LEU A 69 -5.59 -2.39 4.29
C LEU A 69 -4.82 -2.51 2.98
N ALA A 70 -5.51 -2.71 1.86
CA ALA A 70 -4.90 -2.79 0.54
C ALA A 70 -5.56 -1.80 -0.42
N LEU A 71 -4.77 -0.91 -1.00
CA LEU A 71 -5.19 0.03 -2.05
C LEU A 71 -4.53 -0.42 -3.36
N PRO A 72 -5.22 -1.22 -4.20
CA PRO A 72 -4.52 -1.95 -5.26
C PRO A 72 -4.50 -1.26 -6.64
N GLU A 73 -5.03 -0.05 -6.75
CA GLU A 73 -5.30 0.55 -8.06
C GLU A 73 -4.04 0.91 -8.86
N ASP A 74 -2.91 1.05 -8.17
CA ASP A 74 -1.60 1.35 -8.74
C ASP A 74 -0.94 0.17 -9.47
N HIS A 75 -1.51 -1.04 -9.43
CA HIS A 75 -1.20 -2.11 -10.39
C HIS A 75 -1.58 -1.74 -11.84
N THR A 76 -2.48 -0.76 -12.01
CA THR A 76 -2.91 -0.19 -13.29
C THR A 76 -3.56 -1.19 -14.26
N HIS A 77 -3.84 -0.74 -15.49
CA HIS A 77 -4.35 -1.57 -16.58
C HIS A 77 -3.49 -1.39 -17.85
N GLY A 78 -2.22 -1.04 -17.68
CA GLY A 78 -1.36 -0.55 -18.76
C GLY A 78 -2.04 0.62 -19.50
N THR A 79 -2.17 0.49 -20.81
CA THR A 79 -2.88 1.45 -21.67
C THR A 79 -4.17 0.88 -22.27
N SER A 80 -4.79 -0.09 -21.61
CA SER A 80 -6.08 -0.68 -22.02
C SER A 80 -7.11 0.43 -22.28
N PRO A 81 -7.71 0.51 -23.49
CA PRO A 81 -8.66 1.57 -23.84
C PRO A 81 -9.85 1.64 -22.88
N ASP A 82 -10.33 2.86 -22.65
CA ASP A 82 -11.47 3.18 -21.78
C ASP A 82 -11.28 2.84 -20.28
N LYS A 83 -10.13 2.26 -19.90
CA LYS A 83 -9.69 2.14 -18.50
C LYS A 83 -8.97 3.42 -18.06
N PRO A 84 -8.93 3.69 -16.74
CA PRO A 84 -8.14 4.80 -16.21
C PRO A 84 -6.69 4.72 -16.67
N THR A 85 -6.10 5.87 -16.97
CA THR A 85 -4.67 5.94 -17.33
C THR A 85 -3.78 5.52 -16.16
N THR A 86 -2.56 5.06 -16.44
CA THR A 86 -1.56 4.75 -15.40
C THR A 86 -1.43 5.87 -14.37
N ARG A 87 -1.33 7.14 -14.82
CA ARG A 87 -1.22 8.29 -13.91
C ARG A 87 -2.50 8.53 -13.10
N ALA A 88 -3.68 8.29 -13.65
CA ALA A 88 -4.94 8.41 -12.92
C ALA A 88 -5.14 7.29 -11.90
N CYS A 89 -4.61 6.08 -12.16
CA CYS A 89 -4.55 4.98 -11.20
C CYS A 89 -3.66 5.35 -10.00
N VAL A 90 -2.38 5.69 -10.24
CA VAL A 90 -1.44 6.06 -9.18
C VAL A 90 -1.89 7.31 -8.40
N ALA A 91 -2.47 8.31 -9.08
CA ALA A 91 -2.99 9.50 -8.40
C ALA A 91 -4.23 9.20 -7.53
N SER A 92 -5.04 8.21 -7.91
CA SER A 92 -6.19 7.79 -7.11
C SER A 92 -5.76 7.01 -5.87
N ASN A 93 -4.77 6.14 -6.01
CA ASN A 93 -4.11 5.45 -4.90
C ASN A 93 -3.48 6.43 -3.89
N ASP A 94 -2.64 7.36 -4.36
CA ASP A 94 -2.01 8.40 -3.52
C ASP A 94 -3.05 9.28 -2.81
N TYR A 95 -4.08 9.71 -3.54
CA TYR A 95 -5.16 10.52 -2.97
C TYR A 95 -5.96 9.74 -1.92
N ALA A 96 -6.29 8.47 -2.18
CA ALA A 96 -6.98 7.59 -1.25
C ALA A 96 -6.18 7.39 0.05
N LEU A 97 -4.88 7.10 -0.05
CA LEU A 97 -4.00 7.03 1.13
C LEU A 97 -4.00 8.36 1.89
N GLY A 98 -3.95 9.49 1.18
CA GLY A 98 -4.06 10.81 1.76
C GLY A 98 -5.37 11.01 2.53
N GLN A 99 -6.52 10.66 1.95
CA GLN A 99 -7.83 10.78 2.60
C GLN A 99 -7.90 9.94 3.87
N ILE A 100 -7.34 8.73 3.85
CA ILE A 100 -7.28 7.83 5.01
C ILE A 100 -6.41 8.45 6.11
N LEU A 101 -5.18 8.86 5.78
CA LEU A 101 -4.27 9.48 6.74
C LEU A 101 -4.85 10.76 7.35
N ASP A 102 -5.51 11.58 6.53
CA ASP A 102 -6.21 12.77 7.00
C ASP A 102 -7.26 12.39 8.04
N ARG A 103 -8.19 11.48 7.68
CA ARG A 103 -9.26 11.07 8.58
C ARG A 103 -8.75 10.47 9.89
N VAL A 104 -7.80 9.54 9.83
CA VAL A 104 -7.30 8.87 11.05
C VAL A 104 -6.49 9.83 11.92
N SER A 105 -5.79 10.80 11.34
CA SER A 105 -5.02 11.79 12.10
C SER A 105 -5.88 12.78 12.91
N HIS A 106 -7.15 12.94 12.52
CA HIS A 106 -8.15 13.74 13.24
C HIS A 106 -9.00 12.91 14.23
N SER A 107 -8.66 11.63 14.44
CA SER A 107 -9.43 10.72 15.30
C SER A 107 -8.96 10.72 16.76
N HIS A 108 -9.78 10.17 17.66
CA HIS A 108 -9.38 9.94 19.05
C HIS A 108 -8.24 8.91 19.17
N TYR A 109 -8.05 8.06 18.16
CA TYR A 109 -7.02 7.02 18.12
C TYR A 109 -5.65 7.52 17.67
N TRP A 110 -5.55 8.66 16.98
CA TRP A 110 -4.29 9.15 16.41
C TRP A 110 -3.12 9.20 17.41
N PRO A 111 -3.29 9.66 18.67
CA PRO A 111 -2.19 9.74 19.64
C PRO A 111 -1.45 8.42 19.89
N GLU A 112 -2.09 7.27 19.64
CA GLU A 112 -1.54 5.93 19.87
C GLU A 112 -1.43 5.10 18.57
N MET A 113 -1.51 5.76 17.40
CA MET A 113 -1.53 5.09 16.10
C MET A 113 -0.17 5.15 15.39
N ALA A 114 0.14 4.09 14.66
CA ALA A 114 1.18 4.08 13.63
C ALA A 114 0.62 3.47 12.34
N VAL A 115 0.77 4.18 11.23
CA VAL A 115 0.38 3.75 9.89
C VAL A 115 1.66 3.50 9.09
N PHE A 116 1.83 2.25 8.68
CA PHE A 116 2.92 1.81 7.81
C PHE A 116 2.34 1.60 6.41
N THR A 117 2.95 2.22 5.40
CA THR A 117 2.58 2.03 4.00
C THR A 117 3.78 1.48 3.24
N ILE A 118 3.56 0.36 2.57
CA ILE A 118 4.53 -0.29 1.68
C ILE A 118 3.76 -0.81 0.47
N GLU A 119 4.45 -0.96 -0.65
CA GLU A 119 3.93 -1.74 -1.76
C GLU A 119 4.09 -3.25 -1.48
N ASP A 120 3.26 -4.06 -2.13
CA ASP A 120 3.34 -5.52 -2.06
C ASP A 120 4.60 -6.06 -2.76
N ASP A 121 4.99 -5.45 -3.88
CA ASP A 121 6.27 -5.61 -4.53
C ASP A 121 6.77 -4.32 -5.22
N ALA A 122 7.81 -4.43 -6.06
CA ALA A 122 8.38 -3.32 -6.82
C ALA A 122 8.04 -3.39 -8.33
N GLN A 123 7.17 -4.33 -8.72
CA GLN A 123 6.78 -4.69 -10.08
C GLN A 123 7.96 -4.98 -11.02
N ASP A 124 9.11 -5.41 -10.46
CA ASP A 124 10.42 -5.47 -11.16
C ASP A 124 10.70 -4.18 -11.95
N GLY A 125 10.27 -3.07 -11.35
CA GLY A 125 10.39 -1.74 -11.91
C GLY A 125 11.86 -1.33 -11.99
N PRO A 126 12.22 -0.48 -12.97
CA PRO A 126 13.59 -0.04 -13.09
C PRO A 126 14.02 0.84 -11.91
N ASP A 127 14.96 0.34 -11.11
CA ASP A 127 15.59 1.06 -10.01
C ASP A 127 17.12 1.00 -10.10
N HIS A 128 17.80 2.13 -9.86
CA HIS A 128 19.25 2.22 -10.01
C HIS A 128 20.05 1.51 -8.91
N VAL A 129 19.43 1.20 -7.77
CA VAL A 129 20.02 0.45 -6.65
C VAL A 129 19.69 -1.02 -6.78
N ASP A 130 18.40 -1.38 -6.79
CA ASP A 130 17.91 -2.75 -6.94
C ASP A 130 16.41 -2.75 -7.29
N ALA A 131 16.00 -3.55 -8.27
CA ALA A 131 14.61 -3.65 -8.76
C ALA A 131 13.61 -4.24 -7.76
N ARG A 132 14.08 -4.68 -6.58
CA ARG A 132 13.23 -5.10 -5.44
C ARG A 132 13.07 -3.99 -4.39
N ARG A 133 13.74 -2.84 -4.58
CA ARG A 133 13.57 -1.69 -3.71
C ARG A 133 12.25 -1.01 -4.03
N THR A 134 11.42 -0.84 -3.01
CA THR A 134 10.14 -0.14 -3.11
C THR A 134 10.07 1.03 -2.12
N VAL A 135 8.95 1.75 -2.12
CA VAL A 135 8.66 2.85 -1.20
C VAL A 135 8.21 2.29 0.16
N GLY A 136 8.63 2.95 1.23
CA GLY A 136 8.14 2.70 2.58
C GLY A 136 7.88 4.02 3.29
N LEU A 137 6.64 4.23 3.73
CA LEU A 137 6.19 5.42 4.44
C LEU A 137 5.74 5.07 5.85
N LEU A 138 5.97 5.98 6.79
CA LEU A 138 5.53 5.87 8.18
C LEU A 138 4.87 7.17 8.61
N ALA A 139 3.65 7.07 9.12
CA ALA A 139 2.93 8.17 9.75
C ALA A 139 2.53 7.78 11.18
N SER A 140 2.91 8.60 12.16
CA SER A 140 2.57 8.43 13.57
C SER A 140 2.87 9.74 14.32
N PRO A 141 2.21 10.04 15.45
CA PRO A 141 2.70 11.08 16.37
C PRO A 141 4.16 10.84 16.80
N TYR A 142 4.62 9.60 16.82
CA TYR A 142 5.98 9.24 17.22
C TYR A 142 6.95 9.08 16.03
N ALA A 143 6.49 9.29 14.80
CA ALA A 143 7.37 9.24 13.62
C ALA A 143 8.22 10.52 13.53
N ARG A 144 9.49 10.38 13.14
CA ARG A 144 10.34 11.53 12.83
C ARG A 144 9.78 12.27 11.62
N ARG A 145 9.45 13.55 11.80
CA ARG A 145 8.82 14.37 10.75
C ARG A 145 9.84 14.95 9.78
N GLY A 146 9.48 15.00 8.49
CA GLY A 146 10.34 15.56 7.43
C GLY A 146 11.69 14.85 7.33
N TYR A 147 11.73 13.57 7.73
CA TYR A 147 12.95 12.79 7.87
C TYR A 147 12.96 11.65 6.86
N VAL A 148 14.10 11.47 6.19
CA VAL A 148 14.37 10.33 5.32
C VAL A 148 15.30 9.39 6.05
N ASP A 149 14.76 8.27 6.55
CA ASP A 149 15.58 7.22 7.13
C ASP A 149 16.24 6.40 6.03
N SER A 150 17.57 6.40 5.99
CA SER A 150 18.37 5.66 5.00
C SER A 150 18.82 4.29 5.51
N THR A 151 18.32 3.84 6.66
CA THR A 151 18.56 2.49 7.18
C THR A 151 18.00 1.44 6.21
N HIS A 152 18.73 0.35 6.00
CA HIS A 152 18.25 -0.73 5.15
C HIS A 152 17.19 -1.56 5.88
N TYR A 153 15.94 -1.46 5.42
CA TYR A 153 14.82 -2.24 5.90
C TYR A 153 14.32 -3.23 4.85
N THR A 154 13.69 -4.30 5.33
CA THR A 154 12.92 -5.25 4.52
C THR A 154 11.47 -5.26 5.00
N THR A 155 10.58 -5.97 4.31
CA THR A 155 9.21 -6.20 4.81
C THR A 155 9.20 -6.86 6.19
N CYS A 156 10.19 -7.71 6.49
CA CYS A 156 10.37 -8.27 7.84
C CYS A 156 10.72 -7.21 8.89
N SER A 157 11.40 -6.11 8.53
CA SER A 157 11.65 -4.99 9.45
C SER A 157 10.36 -4.26 9.84
N VAL A 158 9.43 -4.09 8.89
CA VAL A 158 8.11 -3.51 9.16
C VAL A 158 7.33 -4.43 10.09
N LEU A 159 7.25 -5.73 9.75
CA LEU A 159 6.59 -6.73 10.60
C LEU A 159 7.18 -6.76 12.01
N ARG A 160 8.51 -6.79 12.13
CA ARG A 160 9.20 -6.78 13.42
C ARG A 160 8.87 -5.54 14.25
N THR A 161 8.71 -4.39 13.59
CA THR A 161 8.34 -3.14 14.27
C THR A 161 6.89 -3.20 14.77
N ILE A 162 5.96 -3.73 13.96
CA ILE A 162 4.55 -3.95 14.36
C ILE A 162 4.48 -4.89 15.55
N GLU A 163 5.21 -6.00 15.55
CA GLU A 163 5.27 -6.94 16.67
C GLU A 163 5.69 -6.24 17.97
N LEU A 164 6.73 -5.41 17.91
CA LEU A 164 7.24 -4.67 19.07
C LEU A 164 6.22 -3.66 19.60
N LEU A 165 5.52 -2.94 18.72
CA LEU A 165 4.48 -1.99 19.10
C LEU A 165 3.28 -2.69 19.76
N LEU A 166 2.92 -3.88 19.28
CA LEU A 166 1.80 -4.68 19.80
C LEU A 166 2.18 -5.63 20.96
N GLY A 167 3.46 -5.66 21.36
CA GLY A 167 3.95 -6.55 22.40
C GLY A 167 3.97 -8.04 22.01
N LEU A 168 4.01 -8.34 20.71
CA LEU A 168 4.02 -9.70 20.18
C LEU A 168 5.43 -10.30 20.12
N GLN A 169 5.50 -11.63 20.19
CA GLN A 169 6.72 -12.38 19.92
C GLN A 169 6.94 -12.50 18.40
N PRO A 170 8.20 -12.62 17.94
CA PRO A 170 8.49 -12.90 16.55
C PRO A 170 7.83 -14.20 16.10
N MET A 171 7.23 -14.21 14.92
CA MET A 171 6.54 -15.37 14.36
C MET A 171 7.48 -16.35 13.67
N SER A 172 8.70 -15.92 13.33
CA SER A 172 9.68 -16.73 12.61
C SER A 172 11.13 -16.35 12.98
N GLN A 173 12.11 -17.00 12.36
CA GLN A 173 13.51 -16.55 12.48
C GLN A 173 13.80 -15.29 11.66
N TYR A 174 12.95 -14.99 10.66
CA TYR A 174 13.19 -13.88 9.73
C TYR A 174 12.83 -12.54 10.36
N ASP A 175 11.65 -12.44 10.98
CA ASP A 175 11.26 -11.27 11.77
C ASP A 175 12.12 -11.12 13.04
N ALA A 176 12.45 -12.22 13.73
CA ALA A 176 13.34 -12.20 14.89
C ALA A 176 14.72 -11.58 14.59
N ALA A 177 15.27 -11.81 13.39
CA ALA A 177 16.56 -11.29 12.96
C ALA A 177 16.47 -9.95 12.21
N ALA A 178 15.26 -9.45 11.92
CA ALA A 178 15.08 -8.22 11.16
C ALA A 178 15.41 -6.98 12.00
N THR A 179 16.03 -5.98 11.37
CA THR A 179 16.31 -4.68 11.98
C THR A 179 14.99 -3.94 12.23
N PRO A 180 14.61 -3.63 13.48
CA PRO A 180 13.43 -2.82 13.75
C PRO A 180 13.61 -1.37 13.29
N MET A 181 12.51 -0.69 12.96
CA MET A 181 12.53 0.68 12.42
C MET A 181 12.77 1.77 13.47
N TYR A 182 13.57 1.52 14.52
CA TYR A 182 13.79 2.47 15.62
C TYR A 182 14.28 3.85 15.16
N ALA A 183 15.09 3.90 14.09
CA ALA A 183 15.60 5.16 13.56
C ALA A 183 14.51 6.04 12.93
N ALA A 184 13.35 5.48 12.60
CA ALA A 184 12.19 6.21 12.07
C ALA A 184 11.31 6.82 13.18
N PHE A 185 11.50 6.43 14.44
CA PHE A 185 10.70 6.90 15.59
C PHE A 185 11.47 7.86 16.51
N THR A 186 10.70 8.55 17.35
CA THR A 186 11.12 9.41 18.48
C THR A 186 10.28 9.07 19.72
N ASP A 187 10.79 9.39 20.91
CA ASP A 187 10.09 9.18 22.18
C ASP A 187 9.14 10.33 22.56
N GLN A 188 9.18 11.43 21.79
CA GLN A 188 8.28 12.58 21.95
C GLN A 188 7.20 12.58 20.89
N ALA A 189 5.94 12.57 21.32
CA ALA A 189 4.80 12.66 20.42
C ALA A 189 4.66 14.07 19.82
N HIS A 190 4.41 14.11 18.51
CA HIS A 190 4.08 15.29 17.73
C HIS A 190 2.77 15.05 16.97
N PRO A 191 1.60 15.13 17.65
CA PRO A 191 0.30 14.78 17.09
C PRO A 191 -0.23 15.93 16.20
N VAL A 192 0.48 16.21 15.11
CA VAL A 192 0.01 17.14 14.09
C VAL A 192 -0.88 16.37 13.13
N GLU A 193 -2.09 16.90 12.94
CA GLU A 193 -3.06 16.43 11.97
C GLU A 193 -2.47 16.49 10.55
N TYR A 194 -2.85 15.53 9.71
CA TYR A 194 -2.50 15.47 8.31
C TYR A 194 -3.63 16.08 7.48
N ALA A 195 -3.30 17.01 6.59
CA ALA A 195 -4.24 17.55 5.61
C ALA A 195 -3.85 17.02 4.24
N HIS A 196 -4.71 16.20 3.64
CA HIS A 196 -4.42 15.65 2.32
C HIS A 196 -4.52 16.73 1.23
N LEU A 197 -3.78 16.52 0.14
CA LEU A 197 -3.78 17.42 -1.02
C LEU A 197 -4.73 16.90 -2.08
N LYS A 198 -5.34 17.82 -2.84
CA LYS A 198 -6.10 17.45 -4.03
C LYS A 198 -5.16 16.93 -5.12
N PRO A 199 -5.59 15.94 -5.91
CA PRO A 199 -4.77 15.42 -6.99
C PRO A 199 -4.60 16.49 -8.08
N ASN A 200 -3.39 16.57 -8.62
CA ASN A 200 -3.09 17.41 -9.80
C ASN A 200 -3.34 16.67 -11.11
N ILE A 201 -3.74 15.40 -11.04
CA ILE A 201 -4.12 14.54 -12.17
C ILE A 201 -5.63 14.36 -12.15
N ASP A 202 -6.26 14.36 -13.32
CA ASP A 202 -7.67 14.01 -13.45
C ASP A 202 -7.85 12.52 -13.17
N LEU A 203 -8.56 12.20 -12.09
CA LEU A 203 -8.79 10.82 -11.66
C LEU A 203 -9.70 10.05 -12.62
N ASP A 204 -10.49 10.74 -13.44
CA ASP A 204 -11.40 10.14 -14.42
C ASP A 204 -10.76 10.01 -15.81
N GLU A 205 -9.48 10.38 -15.95
CA GLU A 205 -8.78 10.31 -17.22
C GLU A 205 -8.62 8.87 -17.70
N LYS A 206 -9.08 8.62 -18.93
CA LYS A 206 -9.07 7.30 -19.58
C LYS A 206 -8.07 7.20 -20.71
N ASN A 207 -7.51 6.00 -20.88
CA ASN A 207 -6.65 5.67 -22.01
C ASN A 207 -7.44 5.80 -23.34
N PRO A 208 -6.93 6.58 -24.31
CA PRO A 208 -7.52 6.60 -25.65
C PRO A 208 -7.22 5.28 -26.38
N LYS A 209 -8.06 4.93 -27.35
CA LYS A 209 -7.84 3.76 -28.23
C LYS A 209 -6.53 3.81 -29.02
N THR A 210 -5.96 5.00 -29.18
CA THR A 210 -4.70 5.26 -29.89
C THR A 210 -3.48 5.30 -28.97
N ALA A 211 -3.64 4.97 -27.68
CA ALA A 211 -2.51 4.93 -26.76
C ALA A 211 -1.48 3.89 -27.21
N TRP A 212 -0.20 4.18 -26.99
CA TRP A 212 0.86 3.22 -27.25
C TRP A 212 0.68 2.00 -26.36
N GLY A 213 0.80 0.79 -26.91
CA GLY A 213 0.58 -0.44 -26.16
C GLY A 213 -0.88 -0.81 -25.92
N ALA A 214 -1.85 -0.10 -26.52
CA ALA A 214 -3.27 -0.35 -26.26
C ALA A 214 -3.72 -1.75 -26.71
N GLU A 215 -3.26 -2.22 -27.88
CA GLU A 215 -3.59 -3.57 -28.36
C GLU A 215 -2.93 -4.67 -27.52
N GLU A 216 -1.68 -4.45 -27.11
CA GLU A 216 -0.95 -5.35 -26.22
C GLU A 216 -1.62 -5.42 -24.86
N SER A 217 -1.99 -4.27 -24.27
CA SER A 217 -2.69 -4.18 -23.00
C SER A 217 -4.02 -4.95 -23.05
N LEU A 218 -4.78 -4.85 -24.15
CA LEU A 218 -6.03 -5.61 -24.32
C LEU A 218 -5.84 -7.14 -24.36
N ARG A 219 -4.63 -7.62 -24.63
CA ARG A 219 -4.29 -9.06 -24.65
C ARG A 219 -3.75 -9.55 -23.30
N MET A 220 -3.47 -8.64 -22.36
CA MET A 220 -3.00 -8.98 -21.01
C MET A 220 -4.17 -9.41 -20.11
N ASP A 221 -3.83 -10.21 -19.10
CA ASP A 221 -4.78 -10.61 -18.06
C ASP A 221 -4.65 -9.69 -16.86
N PHE A 222 -5.67 -8.86 -16.63
CA PHE A 222 -5.80 -7.98 -15.46
C PHE A 222 -6.91 -8.47 -14.50
N SER A 223 -7.32 -9.73 -14.60
CA SER A 223 -8.39 -10.28 -13.76
C SER A 223 -8.01 -10.41 -12.28
N GLU A 224 -6.72 -10.51 -11.99
CA GLU A 224 -6.13 -10.59 -10.66
C GLU A 224 -4.75 -9.92 -10.67
N TYR A 225 -4.26 -9.58 -9.49
CA TYR A 225 -2.88 -9.17 -9.22
C TYR A 225 -1.86 -10.03 -9.97
N ASP A 226 -0.87 -9.37 -10.57
CA ASP A 226 0.34 -9.97 -11.15
C ASP A 226 0.13 -11.05 -12.22
N ARG A 227 -1.06 -11.08 -12.86
CA ARG A 227 -1.33 -11.95 -14.02
C ARG A 227 -0.77 -11.41 -15.33
N ALA A 228 -0.59 -10.09 -15.41
CA ALA A 228 -0.05 -9.44 -16.60
C ALA A 228 1.45 -9.75 -16.77
N PRO A 229 1.95 -9.88 -18.01
CA PRO A 229 3.37 -10.10 -18.27
C PRO A 229 4.19 -8.85 -17.91
N MET A 230 4.80 -8.88 -16.72
CA MET A 230 5.49 -7.78 -16.05
C MET A 230 6.42 -6.94 -16.96
N PHE A 231 7.36 -7.54 -17.70
CA PHE A 231 8.26 -6.78 -18.58
C PHE A 231 7.52 -6.01 -19.68
N ALA A 232 6.51 -6.64 -20.29
CA ALA A 232 5.74 -6.00 -21.35
C ALA A 232 4.85 -4.89 -20.76
N LEU A 233 4.29 -5.10 -19.57
CA LEU A 233 3.50 -4.09 -18.87
C LEU A 233 4.37 -2.89 -18.47
N ASN A 234 5.57 -3.12 -17.93
CA ASN A 234 6.51 -2.05 -17.56
C ASN A 234 6.92 -1.19 -18.75
N GLU A 235 7.18 -1.79 -19.92
CA GLU A 235 7.47 -1.04 -21.15
C GLU A 235 6.30 -0.13 -21.54
N ILE A 236 5.07 -0.63 -21.47
CA ILE A 236 3.83 0.12 -21.76
C ILE A 236 3.63 1.27 -20.79
N ILE A 237 3.76 1.01 -19.49
CA ILE A 237 3.64 2.03 -18.45
C ILE A 237 4.72 3.11 -18.64
N TRP A 238 5.98 2.71 -18.84
CA TRP A 238 7.07 3.65 -19.03
C TRP A 238 6.84 4.58 -20.22
N LYS A 239 6.49 4.02 -21.38
CA LYS A 239 6.26 4.80 -22.59
C LYS A 239 4.98 5.64 -22.54
N SER A 240 3.96 5.22 -21.81
CA SER A 240 2.75 6.03 -21.62
C SER A 240 3.03 7.30 -20.82
N VAL A 241 3.99 7.25 -19.89
CA VAL A 241 4.34 8.38 -19.01
C VAL A 241 5.52 9.20 -19.53
N LYS A 242 6.57 8.55 -20.04
CA LYS A 242 7.83 9.17 -20.46
C LYS A 242 7.89 9.48 -21.96
N GLY A 243 6.90 9.03 -22.72
CA GLY A 243 6.78 9.21 -24.16
C GLY A 243 7.18 7.97 -24.95
N VAL A 244 6.57 7.78 -26.12
CA VAL A 244 6.71 6.57 -26.96
C VAL A 244 8.14 6.31 -27.45
N ASP A 245 8.93 7.37 -27.59
CA ASP A 245 10.33 7.32 -28.03
C ASP A 245 11.31 7.13 -26.86
N SER A 246 10.82 7.03 -25.61
CA SER A 246 11.67 6.76 -24.46
C SER A 246 12.11 5.30 -24.40
N GLU A 247 13.32 5.08 -23.89
CA GLU A 247 13.85 3.75 -23.58
C GLU A 247 13.53 3.42 -22.12
N CYS A 248 12.85 2.31 -21.87
CA CYS A 248 12.63 1.82 -20.52
C CYS A 248 13.96 1.29 -19.97
N PRO A 249 14.44 1.77 -18.81
CA PRO A 249 15.68 1.25 -18.24
C PRO A 249 15.50 -0.22 -17.85
N LEU A 250 16.56 -1.01 -17.97
CA LEU A 250 16.53 -2.40 -17.50
C LEU A 250 16.56 -2.45 -15.96
N PRO A 251 15.85 -3.42 -15.34
CA PRO A 251 15.94 -3.61 -13.89
C PRO A 251 17.35 -4.02 -13.48
N VAL A 252 17.81 -3.46 -12.37
CA VAL A 252 19.11 -3.77 -11.78
C VAL A 252 18.88 -4.77 -10.64
N HIS A 253 19.50 -5.93 -10.69
CA HIS A 253 19.49 -6.87 -9.56
C HIS A 253 20.88 -6.93 -8.92
N ARG A 254 21.01 -6.45 -7.69
CA ARG A 254 22.24 -6.55 -6.91
C ARG A 254 22.10 -7.58 -5.81
N PHE A 255 23.08 -8.46 -5.70
CA PHE A 255 23.32 -9.22 -4.48
C PHE A 255 24.21 -8.40 -3.56
N ARG A 256 23.70 -7.98 -2.40
CA ARG A 256 24.54 -7.44 -1.33
C ARG A 256 24.84 -8.54 -0.32
N PHE A 257 26.09 -8.97 -0.25
CA PHE A 257 26.57 -9.67 0.94
C PHE A 257 26.63 -8.66 2.09
N SER A 258 25.94 -8.95 3.19
CA SER A 258 26.26 -8.35 4.48
C SER A 258 27.64 -8.87 4.91
N GLY A 259 28.69 -8.23 4.41
CA GLY A 259 30.04 -8.41 4.96
C GLY A 259 30.07 -8.00 6.43
N PRO A 260 30.99 -8.54 7.23
CA PRO A 260 31.07 -8.24 8.66
C PRO A 260 31.21 -6.73 8.88
N ILE A 261 30.45 -6.22 9.86
CA ILE A 261 30.52 -4.83 10.32
C ILE A 261 31.98 -4.53 10.69
N PRO A 262 32.63 -3.51 10.09
CA PRO A 262 33.97 -3.13 10.49
C PRO A 262 33.91 -2.60 11.92
N VAL A 263 34.64 -3.28 12.81
CA VAL A 263 34.90 -2.78 14.16
C VAL A 263 36.00 -1.72 14.01
N HIS A 264 35.65 -0.45 14.21
CA HIS A 264 36.60 0.65 14.39
C HIS A 264 36.38 1.27 15.77
#